data_AF-A0A1V3QGN8-F1
#
_entry.id   AF-A0A1V3QGN8-F1
#
_cell.length_a   1.000
_cell.length_b   1.000
_cell.length_c   1.000
_cell.angle_alpha   90.00
_cell.angle_beta   90.00
_cell.angle_gamma   90.00
#
_symmetry.space_group_name_H-M   'P 1'
#
loop_
_entity.id
_entity.type
_entity.pdbx_description
1 polymer ?
#
loop_
_entity_poly.entity_id
_entity_poly.type
_entity_poly.pdbx_seq_one_letter_code
_entity_poly.pdbx_strand_id
1 'polypeptide(L)'
;MKKSTFSSLTKYLFIFFTLFFYENVIAQYQQTPQSRSPFWNNVQFGGGLGLSFGSGYTEISVAPSAIYNINPYLAMGLGLQASYVSSKNYYDSGIYGASILTFINPIPQIQLSINLNQSYVNNHYEAYNGYSGYTDNFWNTALFLGAGYRTGNVTVGLAYNVLYDENDNVYGDALMPFVRAYF
;
A
#
# COMPACT_ATOMS: atom_id res chain seq x y z
N MET A 1 -19.22 -51.79 8.02
CA MET A 1 -18.51 -50.74 7.25
C MET A 1 -19.56 -49.87 6.55
N LYS A 2 -19.72 -48.60 6.94
CA LYS A 2 -20.69 -47.67 6.32
C LYS A 2 -20.14 -47.21 4.97
N LYS A 3 -20.84 -47.52 3.87
CA LYS A 3 -20.55 -46.97 2.53
C LYS A 3 -21.03 -45.52 2.51
N SER A 4 -20.11 -44.56 2.41
CA SER A 4 -20.48 -43.16 2.19
C SER A 4 -20.93 -42.98 0.73
N THR A 5 -22.23 -42.84 0.50
CA THR A 5 -22.76 -42.50 -0.83
C THR A 5 -22.68 -40.99 -1.01
N PHE A 6 -21.80 -40.55 -1.91
CA PHE A 6 -21.70 -39.14 -2.30
C PHE A 6 -23.04 -38.68 -2.92
N SER A 7 -23.64 -37.64 -2.34
CA SER A 7 -24.89 -37.04 -2.84
C SER A 7 -24.72 -36.49 -4.25
N SER A 8 -25.76 -36.56 -5.08
CA SER A 8 -25.78 -35.95 -6.42
C SER A 8 -25.44 -34.46 -6.37
N LEU A 9 -25.83 -33.75 -5.30
CA LEU A 9 -25.52 -32.34 -5.08
C LEU A 9 -24.01 -32.08 -4.98
N THR A 10 -23.28 -32.96 -4.30
CA THR A 10 -21.82 -32.81 -4.12
C THR A 10 -21.07 -32.96 -5.43
N LYS A 11 -21.61 -33.72 -6.39
CA LYS A 11 -21.03 -33.85 -7.75
C LYS A 11 -21.19 -32.57 -8.56
N TYR A 12 -22.37 -31.93 -8.49
CA TYR A 12 -22.62 -30.66 -9.19
C TYR A 12 -21.78 -29.51 -8.61
N LEU A 13 -21.62 -29.46 -7.28
CA LEU A 13 -20.73 -28.50 -6.62
C LEU A 13 -19.28 -28.66 -7.07
N PHE A 14 -18.80 -29.90 -7.22
CA PHE A 14 -17.45 -30.18 -7.67
C PHE A 14 -17.23 -29.73 -9.13
N ILE A 15 -18.20 -29.97 -10.01
CA ILE A 15 -18.16 -29.53 -11.41
C ILE A 15 -18.15 -28.00 -11.51
N PHE A 16 -19.00 -27.33 -10.73
CA PHE A 16 -19.05 -25.87 -10.66
C PHE A 16 -17.71 -25.28 -10.18
N PHE A 17 -17.10 -25.90 -9.15
CA PHE A 17 -15.79 -25.49 -8.65
C PHE A 17 -14.71 -25.66 -9.72
N THR A 18 -14.65 -26.79 -10.43
CA THR A 18 -13.66 -27.00 -11.50
C THR A 18 -13.80 -26.04 -12.68
N LEU A 19 -15.01 -25.55 -12.96
CA LEU A 19 -15.26 -24.56 -14.01
C LEU A 19 -14.83 -23.14 -13.61
N PHE A 20 -14.53 -22.86 -12.34
CA PHE A 20 -13.96 -21.58 -11.91
C PHE A 20 -12.43 -21.54 -11.96
N PHE A 21 -11.76 -22.70 -12.05
CA PHE A 21 -10.30 -22.82 -12.09
C PHE A 21 -9.73 -23.00 -13.51
N TYR A 22 -10.49 -22.65 -14.55
CA TYR A 22 -9.89 -22.57 -15.90
C TYR A 22 -8.99 -21.33 -15.97
N GLU A 23 -7.72 -21.49 -15.63
CA GLU A 23 -6.72 -20.51 -16.04
C GLU A 23 -6.54 -20.64 -17.56
N ASN A 24 -6.72 -19.53 -18.27
CA ASN A 24 -6.25 -19.41 -19.64
C ASN A 24 -4.72 -19.42 -19.57
N VAL A 25 -4.11 -20.57 -19.84
CA VAL A 25 -2.67 -20.65 -20.10
C VAL A 25 -2.41 -19.96 -21.44
N ILE A 26 -2.27 -18.63 -21.40
CA ILE A 26 -1.67 -17.88 -22.50
C ILE A 26 -0.18 -18.17 -22.39
N ALA A 27 0.28 -19.19 -23.12
CA ALA A 27 1.69 -19.39 -23.37
C ALA A 27 2.26 -18.06 -23.91
N GLN A 28 3.26 -17.53 -23.23
CA GLN A 28 3.86 -16.24 -23.52
C GLN A 28 4.40 -16.27 -24.94
N TYR A 29 3.70 -15.62 -25.88
CA TYR A 29 4.31 -15.18 -27.12
C TYR A 29 5.43 -14.24 -26.70
N GLN A 30 6.67 -14.70 -26.84
CA GLN A 30 7.86 -13.90 -26.61
C GLN A 30 7.94 -12.89 -27.76
N GLN A 31 7.13 -11.83 -27.67
CA GLN A 31 7.42 -10.59 -28.36
C GLN A 31 8.81 -10.20 -27.89
N THR A 32 9.78 -10.18 -28.80
CA THR A 32 11.04 -9.47 -28.60
C THR A 32 10.67 -8.15 -27.93
N PRO A 33 11.16 -7.85 -26.71
CA PRO A 33 10.79 -6.60 -26.07
C PRO A 33 11.21 -5.53 -27.06
N GLN A 34 10.24 -4.79 -27.62
CA GLN A 34 10.57 -3.54 -28.31
C GLN A 34 11.53 -2.82 -27.38
N SER A 35 12.71 -2.47 -27.88
CA SER A 35 13.76 -1.81 -27.11
C SER A 35 13.09 -0.76 -26.23
N ARG A 36 12.91 -1.06 -24.93
CA ARG A 36 12.24 -0.15 -24.02
C ARG A 36 13.00 1.16 -24.13
N SER A 37 12.27 2.26 -24.30
CA SER A 37 12.88 3.59 -24.36
C SER A 37 13.90 3.71 -23.21
N PRO A 38 15.10 4.28 -23.43
CA PRO A 38 16.12 4.43 -22.39
C PRO A 38 15.57 5.00 -21.07
N PHE A 39 14.52 5.82 -21.15
CA PHE A 39 13.77 6.30 -20.00
C PHE A 39 13.17 5.18 -19.14
N TRP A 40 12.41 4.26 -19.75
CA TRP A 40 11.71 3.17 -19.05
C TRP A 40 12.65 2.11 -18.47
N ASN A 41 13.93 2.09 -18.88
CA ASN A 41 14.93 1.21 -18.28
C ASN A 41 15.38 1.67 -16.89
N ASN A 42 15.19 2.96 -16.58
CA ASN A 42 15.56 3.56 -15.29
C ASN A 42 14.34 3.71 -14.36
N VAL A 43 13.12 3.49 -14.87
CA VAL A 43 11.89 3.55 -14.08
C VAL A 43 11.62 2.20 -13.41
N GLN A 44 11.39 2.21 -12.11
CA GLN A 44 10.90 1.08 -11.34
C GLN A 44 9.51 1.38 -10.81
N PHE A 45 8.65 0.37 -10.82
CA PHE A 45 7.31 0.47 -10.27
C PHE A 45 7.23 -0.36 -9.00
N GLY A 46 6.52 0.17 -8.02
CA GLY A 46 6.44 -0.48 -6.73
C GLY A 46 5.37 0.14 -5.87
N GLY A 47 5.48 -0.09 -4.57
CA GLY A 47 4.53 0.45 -3.63
C GLY A 47 4.39 -0.39 -2.38
N GLY A 48 3.36 -0.07 -1.62
CA GLY A 48 2.94 -0.79 -0.43
C GLY A 48 1.47 -1.22 -0.52
N LEU A 49 1.18 -2.36 0.10
CA LEU A 49 -0.18 -2.79 0.44
C LEU A 49 -0.21 -2.97 1.96
N GLY A 50 -1.20 -2.39 2.62
CA GLY A 50 -1.44 -2.56 4.04
C GLY A 50 -2.84 -3.14 4.25
N LEU A 51 -2.93 -4.05 5.19
CA LEU A 51 -4.18 -4.72 5.53
C LEU A 51 -4.12 -5.11 7.01
N SER A 52 -5.10 -4.64 7.77
CA SER A 52 -5.19 -4.85 9.21
C SER A 52 -6.64 -5.17 9.56
N PHE A 53 -6.86 -6.25 10.30
CA PHE A 53 -8.18 -6.68 10.73
C PHE A 53 -8.17 -7.00 12.23
N GLY A 54 -9.21 -6.54 12.94
CA GLY A 54 -9.41 -6.78 14.37
C GLY A 54 -10.88 -6.95 14.71
N SER A 55 -11.20 -7.20 15.98
CA SER A 55 -12.58 -7.38 16.47
C SER A 55 -13.38 -6.08 16.39
N GLY A 56 -13.85 -5.72 15.19
CA GLY A 56 -14.58 -4.48 14.91
C GLY A 56 -13.76 -3.39 14.20
N TYR A 57 -12.59 -3.73 13.65
CA TYR A 57 -11.72 -2.81 12.93
C TYR A 57 -11.23 -3.45 11.63
N THR A 58 -11.27 -2.70 10.54
CA THR A 58 -10.71 -3.08 9.24
C THR A 58 -9.98 -1.88 8.66
N GLU A 59 -8.72 -2.04 8.30
CA GLU A 59 -7.96 -1.09 7.50
C GLU A 59 -7.44 -1.78 6.24
N ILE A 60 -7.62 -1.11 5.11
CA ILE A 60 -7.03 -1.51 3.83
C ILE A 60 -6.36 -0.28 3.25
N SER A 61 -5.07 -0.41 2.91
CA SER A 61 -4.30 0.65 2.29
C SER A 61 -3.54 0.17 1.07
N VAL A 62 -3.47 1.03 0.06
CA VAL A 62 -2.75 0.81 -1.19
C VAL A 62 -1.93 2.06 -1.50
N ALA A 63 -0.65 1.86 -1.81
CA ALA A 63 0.28 2.96 -2.03
C ALA A 63 1.17 2.70 -3.26
N PRO A 64 0.65 2.75 -4.49
CA PRO A 64 1.45 2.56 -5.69
C PRO A 64 2.42 3.74 -5.88
N SER A 65 3.61 3.45 -6.41
CA SER A 65 4.64 4.46 -6.69
C SER A 65 5.51 4.09 -7.88
N ALA A 66 6.07 5.10 -8.51
CA ALA A 66 7.03 4.96 -9.60
C ALA A 66 8.27 5.81 -9.27
N ILE A 67 9.45 5.20 -9.40
CA ILE A 67 10.73 5.84 -9.11
C ILE A 67 11.63 5.78 -10.34
N TYR A 68 12.35 6.86 -10.61
CA TYR A 68 13.36 6.97 -11.63
C TYR A 68 14.75 6.93 -10.98
N ASN A 69 15.55 5.95 -11.37
CA ASN A 69 16.93 5.81 -10.91
C ASN A 69 17.82 6.74 -11.73
N ILE A 70 18.21 7.87 -11.13
CA ILE A 70 19.11 8.85 -11.75
C ILE A 70 20.50 8.23 -11.87
N ASN A 71 20.94 7.54 -10.81
CA ASN A 71 22.19 6.79 -10.76
C ASN A 71 22.06 5.68 -9.68
N PRO A 72 23.06 4.80 -9.50
CA PRO A 72 22.98 3.71 -8.50
C PRO A 72 22.79 4.17 -7.05
N TYR A 73 23.09 5.43 -6.74
CA TYR A 73 23.01 6.01 -5.40
C TYR A 73 21.80 6.91 -5.20
N LEU A 74 21.18 7.46 -6.25
CA LEU A 74 20.10 8.44 -6.16
C LEU A 74 18.92 8.05 -7.04
N ALA A 75 17.74 7.98 -6.44
CA ALA A 75 16.47 7.79 -7.13
C ALA A 75 15.44 8.81 -6.66
N MET A 76 14.54 9.21 -7.55
CA MET A 76 13.45 10.12 -7.25
C MET A 76 12.16 9.62 -7.88
N GLY A 77 11.01 9.87 -7.29
CA GLY A 77 9.76 9.34 -7.78
C GLY A 77 8.54 10.03 -7.23
N LEU A 78 7.39 9.53 -7.67
CA LEU A 78 6.07 9.94 -7.21
C LEU A 78 5.30 8.73 -6.73
N GLY A 79 4.51 8.92 -5.68
CA GLY A 79 3.61 7.91 -5.15
C GLY A 79 2.21 8.45 -4.98
N LEU A 80 1.24 7.55 -5.01
CA LEU A 80 -0.12 7.80 -4.57
C LEU A 80 -0.39 6.92 -3.36
N GLN A 81 -1.29 7.34 -2.50
CA GLN A 81 -1.77 6.54 -1.39
C GLN A 81 -3.29 6.65 -1.29
N ALA A 82 -3.92 5.53 -0.95
CA ALA A 82 -5.31 5.47 -0.55
C ALA A 82 -5.41 4.51 0.63
N SER A 83 -5.98 4.95 1.75
CA SER A 83 -6.30 4.11 2.90
C SER A 83 -7.76 4.28 3.25
N TYR A 84 -8.41 3.17 3.59
CA TYR A 84 -9.76 3.15 4.12
C TYR A 84 -9.75 2.38 5.43
N VAL A 85 -10.21 3.05 6.48
CA VAL A 85 -10.33 2.49 7.82
C VAL A 85 -11.81 2.50 8.18
N SER A 86 -12.33 1.35 8.60
CA SER A 86 -13.68 1.23 9.15
C SER A 86 -13.63 0.62 10.54
N SER A 87 -14.21 1.32 11.50
CA SER A 87 -14.38 0.84 12.88
C SER A 87 -15.86 0.80 13.24
N LYS A 88 -16.33 -0.40 13.58
CA LYS A 88 -17.73 -0.67 13.89
C LYS A 88 -18.19 0.17 15.10
N ASN A 89 -19.17 1.04 14.91
CA ASN A 89 -19.82 1.91 15.91
C ASN A 89 -18.99 3.11 16.43
N TYR A 90 -17.95 3.54 15.70
CA TYR A 90 -17.16 4.72 16.11
C TYR A 90 -16.86 5.68 14.96
N TYR A 91 -16.30 5.20 13.84
CA TYR A 91 -15.68 6.09 12.87
C TYR A 91 -15.23 5.38 11.59
N ASP A 92 -15.46 6.02 10.43
CA ASP A 92 -14.92 5.64 9.13
C ASP A 92 -13.99 6.75 8.60
N SER A 93 -12.80 6.40 8.09
CA SER A 93 -11.86 7.34 7.50
C SER A 93 -11.42 6.91 6.11
N GLY A 94 -11.47 7.85 5.17
CA GLY A 94 -10.82 7.74 3.88
C GLY A 94 -9.66 8.72 3.78
N ILE A 95 -8.46 8.21 3.56
CA ILE A 95 -7.26 9.03 3.33
C ILE A 95 -6.80 8.82 1.90
N TYR A 96 -6.64 9.90 1.15
CA TYR A 96 -6.10 9.86 -0.21
C TYR A 96 -4.98 10.87 -0.32
N GLY A 97 -3.88 10.52 -0.96
CA GLY A 97 -2.73 11.42 -1.02
C GLY A 97 -1.78 11.15 -2.16
N ALA A 98 -0.88 12.10 -2.36
CA ALA A 98 0.22 12.03 -3.28
C ALA A 98 1.53 12.28 -2.53
N SER A 99 2.62 11.72 -3.04
CA SER A 99 3.93 11.83 -2.42
C SER A 99 5.02 12.08 -3.45
N ILE A 100 6.00 12.89 -3.05
CA ILE A 100 7.28 13.03 -3.72
C ILE A 100 8.28 12.19 -2.94
N LEU A 101 8.95 11.28 -3.63
CA LEU A 101 9.83 10.29 -3.03
C LEU A 101 11.26 10.56 -3.49
N THR A 102 12.20 10.58 -2.55
CA THR A 102 13.63 10.71 -2.84
C THR A 102 14.40 9.67 -2.05
N PHE A 103 15.27 8.92 -2.72
CA PHE A 103 16.05 7.83 -2.14
C PHE A 103 17.53 8.04 -2.40
N ILE A 104 18.31 7.91 -1.33
CA ILE A 104 19.77 7.94 -1.39
C ILE A 104 20.25 6.58 -0.86
N ASN A 105 20.98 5.83 -1.69
CA ASN A 105 21.50 4.50 -1.37
C ASN A 105 23.03 4.55 -1.33
N PRO A 106 23.68 4.99 -0.24
CA PRO A 106 25.15 5.09 -0.19
C PRO A 106 25.84 3.76 -0.49
N ILE A 107 25.24 2.66 -0.04
CA ILE A 107 25.62 1.29 -0.36
C ILE A 107 24.37 0.47 -0.71
N PRO A 108 24.49 -0.65 -1.44
CA PRO A 108 23.33 -1.42 -1.92
C PRO A 108 22.35 -1.88 -0.83
N GLN A 109 22.83 -2.03 0.40
CA GLN A 109 22.08 -2.53 1.56
C GLN A 109 21.44 -1.43 2.39
N ILE A 110 21.84 -0.16 2.24
CA ILE A 110 21.33 0.95 3.05
C ILE A 110 20.62 1.94 2.13
N GLN A 111 19.37 2.24 2.48
CA GLN A 111 18.57 3.25 1.81
C GLN A 111 18.16 4.32 2.81
N LEU A 112 18.53 5.56 2.52
CA LEU A 112 17.99 6.75 3.14
C LEU A 112 16.86 7.29 2.26
N SER A 113 15.83 7.86 2.87
CA SER A 113 14.69 8.39 2.15
C SER A 113 14.24 9.73 2.69
N ILE A 114 13.81 10.60 1.78
CA ILE A 114 13.18 11.88 2.05
C ILE A 114 11.88 11.86 1.25
N ASN A 115 10.74 11.78 1.93
CA ASN A 115 9.44 11.67 1.29
C ASN A 115 8.53 12.79 1.77
N LEU A 116 8.02 13.60 0.85
CA LEU A 116 7.04 14.62 1.15
C LEU A 116 5.66 14.10 0.73
N ASN A 117 4.74 13.98 1.67
CA ASN A 117 3.42 13.42 1.47
C ASN A 117 2.37 14.52 1.70
N GLN A 118 1.46 14.66 0.74
CA GLN A 118 0.29 15.51 0.85
C GLN A 118 -0.94 14.60 0.83
N SER A 119 -1.72 14.59 1.89
CA SER A 119 -2.95 13.80 1.97
C SER A 119 -4.16 14.66 2.26
N TYR A 120 -5.24 14.36 1.55
CA TYR A 120 -6.58 14.76 1.90
C TYR A 120 -7.21 13.68 2.78
N VAL A 121 -7.66 14.11 3.94
CA VAL A 121 -8.17 13.25 5.01
C VAL A 121 -9.65 13.55 5.15
N ASN A 122 -10.48 12.53 4.95
CA ASN A 122 -11.94 12.61 5.08
C ASN A 122 -12.37 11.67 6.22
N ASN A 123 -12.76 12.30 7.31
CA ASN A 123 -12.97 11.67 8.60
C ASN A 123 -14.46 11.73 8.93
N HIS A 124 -15.15 10.59 8.95
CA HIS A 124 -16.57 10.51 9.28
C HIS A 124 -16.79 9.88 10.66
N TYR A 125 -17.14 10.69 11.65
CA TYR A 125 -17.45 10.24 13.02
C TYR A 125 -18.92 9.88 13.15
N GLU A 126 -19.19 8.65 13.59
CA GLU A 126 -20.55 8.21 13.89
C GLU A 126 -21.05 8.85 15.19
N ALA A 127 -22.36 9.12 15.24
CA ALA A 127 -23.01 9.73 16.41
C ALA A 127 -22.91 8.83 17.65
N TYR A 128 -22.24 9.31 18.71
CA TYR A 128 -22.11 8.60 19.99
C TYR A 128 -22.74 9.42 21.12
N ASN A 129 -23.59 8.81 21.95
CA ASN A 129 -24.19 9.42 23.16
C ASN A 129 -24.90 10.78 22.96
N GLY A 130 -25.72 10.91 21.91
CA GLY A 130 -26.60 12.09 21.73
C GLY A 130 -25.95 13.30 21.05
N TYR A 131 -24.71 13.16 20.55
CA TYR A 131 -24.07 14.15 19.68
C TYR A 131 -24.27 13.79 18.20
N SER A 132 -24.56 14.78 17.36
CA SER A 132 -24.66 14.61 15.91
C SER A 132 -23.31 14.18 15.34
N GLY A 133 -23.30 13.17 14.45
CA GLY A 133 -22.09 12.78 13.71
C GLY A 133 -21.55 13.96 12.90
N TYR A 134 -20.24 14.12 12.87
CA TYR A 134 -19.57 15.20 12.12
C TYR A 134 -18.55 14.61 11.15
N THR A 135 -18.45 15.25 10.00
CA THR A 135 -17.42 14.95 9.00
C THR A 135 -16.37 16.05 9.08
N ASP A 136 -15.13 15.67 9.33
CA ASP A 136 -13.99 16.58 9.29
C ASP A 136 -13.15 16.29 8.04
N ASN A 137 -12.79 17.35 7.32
CA ASN A 137 -12.10 17.28 6.05
C ASN A 137 -10.95 18.26 6.05
N PHE A 138 -9.72 17.74 6.00
CA PHE A 138 -8.54 18.59 6.03
C PHE A 138 -7.42 18.06 5.15
N TRP A 139 -6.51 18.96 4.79
CA TRP A 139 -5.28 18.64 4.10
C TRP A 139 -4.15 18.56 5.12
N ASN A 140 -3.44 17.44 5.13
CA ASN A 140 -2.24 17.26 5.94
C ASN A 140 -1.01 17.13 5.04
N THR A 141 0.09 17.73 5.48
CA THR A 141 1.39 17.67 4.81
C THR A 141 2.39 17.06 5.77
N ALA A 142 3.02 15.96 5.36
CA ALA A 142 3.99 15.24 6.18
C ALA A 142 5.33 15.11 5.46
N LEU A 143 6.43 15.30 6.18
CA LEU A 143 7.79 15.14 5.67
C LEU A 143 8.47 14.00 6.41
N PHE A 144 8.68 12.90 5.72
CA PHE A 144 9.30 11.71 6.26
C PHE A 144 10.78 11.64 5.92
N LEU A 145 11.61 11.53 6.96
CA LEU A 145 13.02 11.17 6.86
C LEU A 145 13.17 9.72 7.33
N GLY A 146 13.60 8.83 6.44
CA GLY A 146 13.69 7.41 6.76
C GLY A 146 15.04 6.78 6.45
N ALA A 147 15.29 5.68 7.13
CA ALA A 147 16.43 4.80 6.88
C ALA A 147 15.94 3.35 6.87
N GLY A 148 16.44 2.56 5.93
CA GLY A 148 16.05 1.17 5.77
C GLY A 148 17.17 0.29 5.25
N TYR A 149 17.03 -0.99 5.54
CA TYR A 149 17.87 -2.05 5.00
C TYR A 149 17.22 -2.62 3.74
N ARG A 150 17.98 -2.64 2.65
CA ARG A 150 17.54 -3.13 1.34
C ARG A 150 18.11 -4.52 1.09
N THR A 151 17.22 -5.45 0.72
CA THR A 151 17.56 -6.81 0.30
C THR A 151 16.88 -7.12 -1.03
N GLY A 152 17.63 -6.97 -2.12
CA GLY A 152 17.10 -7.11 -3.48
C GLY A 152 16.06 -6.03 -3.81
N ASN A 153 14.84 -6.47 -4.10
CA ASN A 153 13.69 -5.63 -4.48
C ASN A 153 12.91 -5.10 -3.28
N VAL A 154 13.21 -5.58 -2.06
CA VAL A 154 12.47 -5.23 -0.84
C VAL A 154 13.34 -4.39 0.09
N THR A 155 12.75 -3.37 0.71
CA THR A 155 13.39 -2.53 1.72
C THR A 155 12.52 -2.47 2.96
N VAL A 156 13.14 -2.67 4.12
CA VAL A 156 12.49 -2.62 5.44
C VAL A 156 13.19 -1.57 6.28
N GLY A 157 12.44 -0.70 6.96
CA GLY A 157 13.04 0.39 7.71
C GLY A 157 12.08 1.16 8.58
N LEU A 158 12.57 2.30 9.07
CA LEU A 158 11.82 3.25 9.88
C LEU A 158 11.88 4.64 9.22
N ALA A 159 10.79 5.38 9.32
CA ALA A 159 10.69 6.75 8.85
C ALA A 159 10.16 7.65 9.96
N TYR A 160 10.79 8.79 10.18
CA TYR A 160 10.40 9.80 11.13
C TYR A 160 9.71 10.96 10.41
N ASN A 161 8.49 11.30 10.83
CA ASN A 161 7.77 12.47 10.35
C ASN A 161 8.27 13.72 11.08
N VAL A 162 8.96 14.59 10.35
CA VAL A 162 9.52 15.85 10.87
C VAL A 162 8.44 16.90 11.10
N LEU A 163 7.37 16.85 10.29
CA LEU A 163 6.22 17.77 10.39
C LEU A 163 5.10 17.15 11.25
N TYR A 164 5.45 16.24 12.16
CA TYR A 164 4.48 15.60 13.02
C TYR A 164 3.83 16.62 13.95
N ASP A 165 2.50 16.62 13.97
CA ASP A 165 1.68 17.35 14.94
C ASP A 165 0.78 16.33 15.64
N GLU A 166 0.88 16.26 16.96
CA GLU A 166 0.08 15.35 17.81
C GLU A 166 -1.43 15.66 17.73
N ASN A 167 -1.81 16.86 17.29
CA ASN A 167 -3.20 17.28 17.19
C ASN A 167 -3.85 16.90 15.84
N ASP A 168 -3.04 16.60 14.82
CA ASP A 168 -3.51 16.13 13.53
C ASP A 168 -3.67 14.61 13.63
N ASN A 169 -4.91 14.13 13.84
CA ASN A 169 -5.28 12.71 14.00
C ASN A 169 -5.02 11.82 12.75
N VAL A 170 -3.96 12.08 11.99
CA VAL A 170 -3.57 11.39 10.75
C VAL A 170 -2.52 10.31 11.02
N TYR A 171 -1.57 10.57 11.92
CA TYR A 171 -0.47 9.66 12.23
C TYR A 171 -0.45 9.33 13.73
N GLY A 172 -0.44 8.04 14.07
CA GLY A 172 -0.45 7.61 15.48
C GLY A 172 0.89 7.78 16.20
N ASP A 173 1.99 7.94 15.47
CA ASP A 173 3.34 8.17 15.98
C ASP A 173 4.15 8.97 14.92
N ALA A 174 5.13 9.74 15.38
CA ALA A 174 6.11 10.36 14.52
C ALA A 174 7.04 9.31 13.86
N LEU A 175 7.30 8.18 14.52
CA LEU A 175 8.15 7.11 14.00
C LEU A 175 7.33 5.95 13.41
N MET A 176 7.44 5.74 12.10
CA MET A 176 6.65 4.75 11.38
C MET A 176 7.55 3.65 10.78
N PRO A 177 7.27 2.37 11.06
CA PRO A 177 7.88 1.28 10.32
C PRO A 177 7.32 1.21 8.91
N PHE A 178 8.16 0.85 7.94
CA PHE A 178 7.71 0.63 6.57
C PHE A 178 8.37 -0.60 5.94
N VAL A 179 7.63 -1.19 5.01
CA VAL A 179 8.12 -2.19 4.05
C VAL A 179 7.70 -1.72 2.66
N ARG A 180 8.64 -1.71 1.72
CA ARG A 180 8.36 -1.35 0.32
C ARG A 180 9.07 -2.30 -0.63
N ALA A 181 8.43 -2.53 -1.77
CA ALA A 181 8.99 -3.33 -2.85
C ALA A 181 8.98 -2.55 -4.17
N TYR A 182 10.08 -2.63 -4.93
CA TYR A 182 10.23 -2.03 -6.26
C TYR A 182 10.70 -3.09 -7.27
N PHE A 183 10.11 -3.09 -8.46
CA PHE A 183 10.32 -4.05 -9.53
C PHE A 183 10.73 -3.36 -10.84
#